data_AF-A0A183J818-F1
#
_entry.id   AF-A0A183J818-F1
#
_cell.length_a   1.000
_cell.length_b   1.000
_cell.length_c   1.000
_cell.angle_alpha   90.00
_cell.angle_beta   90.00
_cell.angle_gamma   90.00
#
_symmetry.space_group_name_H-M   'P 1'
#
loop_
_entity.id
_entity.type
_entity.pdbx_description
1 polymer ?
#
loop_
_entity_poly.entity_id
_entity_poly.type
_entity_poly.pdbx_seq_one_letter_code
_entity_poly.pdbx_strand_id
1 'polypeptide(L)'
;MRDPCEHSMPHSIPVNLPDTSYQVIGFDGSSTVEECMLNLCQITSLRHPKLSGYCLFADDPGLPNALQPLDQRQKLCDVLSRWERSLKEYTSGKVPTRTAVRLYFRLRYYWGYDIQGETEQERIYLAYQMAEDMKTGHIPISVDLAIETCALLAQMHFGPCKGVNDSRIEDVINQSISDKVVAVSCKNVLKQQVLKKWCGYQLLSPFECATAVVKALRVWPHFGAKLFEATVLFIYLSMIVIIYL
;
A
#
# COMPACT_ATOMS: atom_id res chain seq x y z
N MET A 1 -6.85 33.92 27.06
CA MET A 1 -5.53 33.39 27.44
C MET A 1 -5.48 31.98 26.86
N ARG A 2 -4.74 31.74 25.78
CA ARG A 2 -4.58 30.38 25.22
C ARG A 2 -3.64 29.61 26.14
N ASP A 3 -3.95 28.35 26.41
CA ASP A 3 -3.13 27.51 27.28
C ASP A 3 -1.75 27.32 26.63
N PRO A 4 -0.63 27.63 27.32
CA PRO A 4 0.71 27.44 26.76
C PRO A 4 1.05 25.97 26.44
N CYS A 5 0.24 25.00 26.86
CA CYS A 5 0.36 23.58 26.53
C CYS A 5 -0.56 23.13 25.38
N GLU A 6 -1.43 24.01 24.85
CA GLU A 6 -2.18 23.73 23.62
C GLU A 6 -1.20 23.71 22.44
N HIS A 7 -0.70 22.52 22.11
CA HIS A 7 0.06 22.28 20.88
C HIS A 7 -0.89 22.44 19.69
N SER A 8 -1.11 23.68 19.25
CA SER A 8 -1.74 23.91 17.95
C SER A 8 -0.80 23.33 16.91
N MET A 9 -1.16 22.21 16.29
CA MET A 9 -0.42 21.61 15.17
C MET A 9 -0.48 22.59 13.97
N PRO A 10 0.57 23.39 13.71
CA PRO A 10 0.45 24.52 12.77
C PRO A 10 0.64 24.08 11.32
N HIS A 11 1.12 22.85 11.09
CA HIS A 11 1.33 22.28 9.77
C HIS A 11 0.50 21.03 9.57
N SER A 12 0.22 20.72 8.31
CA SER A 12 -0.47 19.49 7.94
C SER A 12 0.11 18.91 6.64
N ILE A 13 0.03 17.60 6.51
CA ILE A 13 0.53 16.88 5.33
C ILE A 13 -0.36 15.65 5.06
N PRO A 14 -0.71 15.37 3.79
CA PRO A 14 -1.44 14.15 3.45
C PRO A 14 -0.52 12.93 3.50
N VAL A 15 -1.08 11.83 4.02
CA VAL A 15 -0.47 10.49 4.02
C VAL A 15 -1.35 9.58 3.19
N ASN A 16 -0.79 8.99 2.15
CA ASN A 16 -1.48 8.04 1.27
C ASN A 16 -1.67 6.71 2.01
N LEU A 17 -2.89 6.21 2.00
CA LEU A 17 -3.29 4.96 2.63
C LEU A 17 -3.28 3.81 1.60
N PRO A 18 -3.23 2.54 2.05
CA PRO A 18 -3.17 1.39 1.15
C PRO A 18 -4.38 1.26 0.21
N ASP A 19 -5.55 1.73 0.63
CA ASP A 19 -6.80 1.69 -0.13
C ASP A 19 -6.94 2.85 -1.14
N THR A 20 -5.84 3.51 -1.50
CA THR A 20 -5.76 4.67 -2.40
C THR A 20 -6.34 5.98 -1.86
N SER A 21 -6.94 5.96 -0.67
CA SER A 21 -7.36 7.18 0.02
C SER A 21 -6.17 7.90 0.65
N TYR A 22 -6.42 9.04 1.29
CA TYR A 22 -5.40 9.75 2.07
C TYR A 22 -5.97 10.24 3.39
N GLN A 23 -5.11 10.28 4.41
CA GLN A 23 -5.41 10.90 5.70
C GLN A 23 -4.48 12.09 5.90
N VAL A 24 -5.05 13.24 6.25
CA VAL A 24 -4.26 14.43 6.61
C VAL A 24 -3.90 14.35 8.08
N ILE A 25 -2.61 14.49 8.38
CA ILE A 25 -2.11 14.57 9.76
C ILE A 25 -1.63 15.99 10.04
N GLY A 26 -1.88 16.46 11.27
CA GLY A 26 -1.25 17.66 11.80
C GLY A 26 0.11 17.33 12.39
N PHE A 27 1.06 18.27 12.33
CA PHE A 27 2.37 18.16 12.98
C PHE A 27 2.96 19.55 13.27
N ASP A 28 3.94 19.59 14.17
CA ASP A 28 4.75 20.77 14.50
C ASP A 28 6.26 20.45 14.42
N GLY A 29 7.12 21.41 14.82
CA GLY A 29 8.58 21.27 14.79
C GLY A 29 9.17 20.27 15.80
N SER A 30 8.35 19.73 16.70
CA SER A 30 8.74 18.71 17.69
C SER A 30 8.17 17.33 17.37
N SER A 31 7.09 17.28 16.60
CA SER A 31 6.35 16.06 16.28
C SER A 31 7.26 14.99 15.67
N THR A 32 7.31 13.84 16.33
CA THR A 32 8.06 12.67 15.89
C THR A 32 7.25 11.83 14.91
N VAL A 33 7.95 11.02 14.12
CA VAL A 33 7.32 10.03 13.23
C VAL A 33 6.48 9.04 14.04
N GLU A 34 6.93 8.63 15.23
CA GLU A 34 6.16 7.74 16.13
C GLU A 34 4.81 8.35 16.53
N GLU A 35 4.79 9.63 16.95
CA GLU A 35 3.55 10.33 17.32
C GLU A 35 2.58 10.45 16.14
N CYS A 36 3.10 10.80 14.96
CA CYS A 36 2.30 10.83 13.74
C CYS A 36 1.71 9.46 13.40
N MET A 37 2.50 8.39 13.55
CA MET A 37 2.06 7.01 13.32
C MET A 37 1.01 6.55 14.33
N LEU A 38 1.17 6.89 15.61
CA LEU A 38 0.20 6.57 16.66
C LEU A 38 -1.15 7.23 16.36
N ASN A 39 -1.13 8.51 15.98
CA ASN A 39 -2.32 9.24 15.58
C ASN A 39 -2.99 8.60 14.36
N LEU A 40 -2.22 8.25 13.32
CA LEU A 40 -2.75 7.54 12.15
C LEU A 40 -3.39 6.21 12.53
N CYS A 41 -2.74 5.39 13.36
CA CYS A 41 -3.31 4.11 13.80
C CYS A 41 -4.62 4.32 14.54
N GLN A 42 -4.71 5.34 15.39
CA GLN A 42 -5.94 5.66 16.10
C GLN A 42 -7.07 6.09 15.15
N ILE A 43 -6.80 7.01 14.21
CA ILE A 43 -7.80 7.48 13.24
C ILE A 43 -8.29 6.33 12.34
N THR A 44 -7.36 5.48 11.91
CA THR A 44 -7.66 4.36 11.01
C THR A 44 -8.11 3.10 11.74
N SER A 45 -8.23 3.09 13.07
CA SER A 45 -8.60 1.90 13.86
C SER A 45 -7.66 0.70 13.66
N LEU A 46 -6.36 0.99 13.51
CA LEU A 46 -5.29 0.00 13.53
C LEU A 46 -4.77 -0.20 14.97
N ARG A 47 -4.17 -1.37 15.23
CA ARG A 47 -3.43 -1.56 16.48
C ARG A 47 -2.19 -0.68 16.51
N HIS A 48 -1.64 -0.54 17.70
CA HIS A 48 -0.37 0.16 17.93
C HIS A 48 0.70 -0.28 16.90
N PRO A 49 1.53 0.64 16.35
CA PRO A 49 2.49 0.32 15.28
C PRO A 49 3.41 -0.88 15.55
N LYS A 50 3.78 -1.10 16.81
CA LYS A 50 4.59 -2.27 17.24
C LYS A 50 3.88 -3.63 17.11
N LEU A 51 2.55 -3.63 17.02
CA LEU A 51 1.70 -4.82 16.83
C LEU A 51 1.20 -4.92 15.39
N SER A 52 0.84 -3.79 14.78
CA SER A 52 0.28 -3.75 13.43
C SER A 52 1.35 -3.75 12.33
N GLY A 53 2.53 -3.19 12.60
CA GLY A 53 3.69 -3.05 11.69
C GLY A 53 3.54 -2.18 10.49
N TYR A 54 2.48 -1.39 10.51
CA TYR A 54 2.41 -0.27 9.63
C TYR A 54 3.45 0.77 10.05
N CYS A 55 4.05 1.39 9.04
CA CYS A 55 5.05 2.44 9.19
C CYS A 55 4.81 3.52 8.14
N LEU A 56 5.30 4.72 8.43
CA LEU A 56 5.37 5.79 7.45
C LEU A 56 6.56 5.57 6.52
N PHE A 57 6.32 5.76 5.24
CA PHE A 57 7.32 5.80 4.19
C PHE A 57 7.29 7.17 3.53
N ALA A 58 8.44 7.66 3.11
CA ALA A 58 8.56 8.75 2.15
C ALA A 58 9.02 8.20 0.81
N ASP A 59 8.58 8.81 -0.27
CA ASP A 59 9.16 8.55 -1.57
C ASP A 59 10.56 9.19 -1.70
N ASP A 60 11.33 8.72 -2.68
CA ASP A 60 12.64 9.29 -3.02
C ASP A 60 12.54 10.22 -4.25
N PRO A 61 13.09 11.44 -4.20
CA PRO A 61 13.00 12.39 -5.31
C PRO A 61 13.88 11.99 -6.52
N GLY A 62 14.95 11.21 -6.31
CA GLY A 62 15.87 10.76 -7.35
C GLY A 62 15.61 9.34 -7.86
N LEU A 63 14.84 8.54 -7.11
CA LEU A 63 14.49 7.17 -7.46
C LEU A 63 12.97 7.02 -7.61
N PRO A 64 12.43 7.15 -8.84
CA PRO A 64 11.01 6.93 -9.11
C PRO A 64 10.54 5.57 -8.57
N ASN A 65 9.44 5.56 -7.84
CA ASN A 65 8.81 4.39 -7.21
C ASN A 65 9.55 3.78 -6.00
N ALA A 66 10.69 4.32 -5.58
CA ALA A 66 11.33 3.89 -4.35
C ALA A 66 10.64 4.52 -3.13
N LEU A 67 10.32 3.70 -2.14
CA LEU A 67 9.78 4.12 -0.85
C LEU A 67 10.78 3.79 0.26
N GLN A 68 11.12 4.78 1.07
CA GLN A 68 12.02 4.66 2.21
C GLN A 68 11.22 4.70 3.52
N PRO A 69 11.35 3.67 4.38
CA PRO A 69 10.68 3.70 5.68
C PRO A 69 11.32 4.76 6.56
N LEU A 70 10.48 5.50 7.30
CA LEU A 70 10.92 6.53 8.21
C LEU A 70 11.31 5.94 9.57
N ASP A 71 12.36 6.48 10.18
CA ASP A 71 12.73 6.15 11.55
C ASP A 71 11.76 6.84 12.52
N GLN A 72 11.12 6.04 13.37
CA GLN A 72 10.11 6.48 14.34
C GLN A 72 10.65 7.54 15.31
N ARG A 73 11.95 7.54 15.60
CA ARG A 73 12.59 8.49 16.53
C ARG A 73 12.85 9.86 15.93
N GLN A 74 12.77 10.01 14.62
CA GLN A 74 13.07 11.26 13.94
C GLN A 74 11.87 12.21 14.00
N LYS A 75 12.17 13.50 13.99
CA LYS A 75 11.13 14.52 13.80
C LYS A 75 10.66 14.53 12.36
N LEU A 76 9.36 14.69 12.15
CA LEU A 76 8.80 14.74 10.80
C LEU A 76 9.38 15.92 10.00
N CYS A 77 9.52 17.10 10.62
CA CYS A 77 10.10 18.28 9.97
C CYS A 77 11.53 18.05 9.44
N ASP A 78 12.36 17.28 10.15
CA ASP A 78 13.71 16.91 9.73
C ASP A 78 13.69 15.98 8.51
N VAL A 79 12.73 15.05 8.47
CA VAL A 79 12.49 14.17 7.31
C VAL A 79 12.14 15.01 6.08
N LEU A 80 11.15 15.90 6.19
CA LEU A 80 10.71 16.76 5.09
C LEU A 80 11.86 17.66 4.60
N SER A 81 12.60 18.27 5.53
CA SER A 81 13.74 19.14 5.24
C SER A 81 14.91 18.41 4.55
N ARG A 82 15.12 17.12 4.87
CA ARG A 82 16.10 16.28 4.16
C ARG A 82 15.61 15.96 2.75
N TRP A 83 14.36 15.56 2.59
CA TRP A 83 13.78 15.26 1.29
C TRP A 83 13.87 16.45 0.33
N GLU A 84 13.55 17.66 0.82
CA GLU A 84 13.66 18.90 0.03
C GLU A 84 15.10 19.21 -0.41
N ARG A 85 16.09 18.93 0.44
CA ARG A 85 17.51 19.07 0.08
C ARG A 85 17.90 18.06 -1.00
N SER A 86 17.53 16.80 -0.84
CA SER A 86 17.77 15.76 -1.85
C SER A 86 17.12 16.10 -3.19
N LEU A 87 15.91 16.69 -3.18
CA LEU A 87 15.25 17.16 -4.40
C LEU A 87 16.06 18.27 -5.09
N LYS A 88 16.53 19.27 -4.35
CA LYS A 88 17.34 20.39 -4.89
C LYS A 88 18.65 19.90 -5.51
N GLU A 89 19.30 18.95 -4.85
CA GLU A 89 20.52 18.32 -5.34
C GLU A 89 20.26 17.53 -6.63
N TYR A 90 19.22 16.69 -6.64
CA TYR A 90 18.83 15.90 -7.80
C TYR A 90 18.49 16.77 -9.02
N THR A 91 17.77 17.87 -8.83
CA THR A 91 17.39 18.75 -9.94
C THR A 91 18.53 19.64 -10.42
N SER A 92 19.69 19.63 -9.74
CA SER A 92 20.82 20.54 -9.99
C SER A 92 20.36 22.01 -10.09
N GLY A 93 19.40 22.40 -9.25
CA GLY A 93 18.81 23.74 -9.23
C GLY A 93 17.77 24.04 -10.32
N LYS A 94 17.42 23.08 -11.19
CA LYS A 94 16.29 23.23 -12.12
C LYS A 94 14.96 23.15 -11.38
N VAL A 95 13.92 23.78 -11.94
CA VAL A 95 12.56 23.69 -11.40
C VAL A 95 12.07 22.25 -11.55
N PRO A 96 11.82 21.53 -10.45
CA PRO A 96 11.31 20.17 -10.55
C PRO A 96 9.86 20.16 -11.03
N THR A 97 9.50 19.11 -11.77
CA THR A 97 8.10 18.80 -12.08
C THR A 97 7.29 18.46 -10.82
N ARG A 98 7.97 18.01 -9.76
CA ARG A 98 7.39 17.65 -8.48
C ARG A 98 8.03 18.42 -7.34
N THR A 99 7.22 19.11 -6.55
CA THR A 99 7.69 20.03 -5.52
C THR A 99 7.45 19.57 -4.09
N ALA A 100 6.69 18.47 -3.89
CA ALA A 100 6.30 18.01 -2.57
C ALA A 100 6.57 16.51 -2.34
N VAL A 101 7.06 16.20 -1.16
CA VAL A 101 7.18 14.84 -0.61
C VAL A 101 5.80 14.20 -0.48
N ARG A 102 5.73 12.88 -0.68
CA ARG A 102 4.54 12.07 -0.49
C ARG A 102 4.84 11.07 0.60
N LEU A 103 4.00 11.09 1.62
CA LEU A 103 4.03 10.11 2.68
C LEU A 103 3.08 8.96 2.35
N TYR A 104 3.45 7.76 2.74
CA TYR A 104 2.67 6.54 2.56
C TYR A 104 2.61 5.78 3.87
N PHE A 105 1.45 5.27 4.21
CA PHE A 105 1.26 4.40 5.36
C PHE A 105 1.14 2.96 4.86
N ARG A 106 2.15 2.14 5.15
CA ARG A 106 2.24 0.78 4.59
C ARG A 106 2.74 -0.23 5.62
N LEU A 107 2.33 -1.48 5.45
CA LEU A 107 2.83 -2.59 6.24
C LEU A 107 4.30 -2.82 5.92
N ARG A 108 5.16 -2.71 6.93
CA ARG A 108 6.61 -2.96 6.83
C ARG A 108 6.97 -4.36 7.31
N TYR A 109 6.30 -4.82 8.36
CA TYR A 109 6.57 -6.08 9.05
C TYR A 109 5.27 -6.86 9.15
N TYR A 110 5.30 -8.16 8.87
CA TYR A 110 4.12 -9.02 9.00
C TYR A 110 4.38 -10.10 10.06
N TRP A 111 3.58 -10.10 11.14
CA TRP A 111 3.69 -11.09 12.22
C TRP A 111 2.73 -12.24 12.01
N GLY A 112 3.20 -13.30 11.37
CA GLY A 112 2.40 -14.50 11.15
C GLY A 112 1.89 -15.19 12.43
N TYR A 113 2.53 -14.95 13.58
CA TYR A 113 2.07 -15.51 14.86
C TYR A 113 0.87 -14.76 15.48
N ASP A 114 0.57 -13.54 15.05
CA ASP A 114 -0.46 -12.68 15.65
C ASP A 114 -1.62 -12.35 14.69
N ILE A 115 -1.91 -13.28 13.78
CA ILE A 115 -2.96 -13.14 12.76
C ILE A 115 -4.36 -13.03 13.40
N GLN A 116 -4.57 -13.65 14.57
CA GLN A 116 -5.86 -13.61 15.27
C GLN A 116 -6.16 -12.23 15.86
N GLY A 117 -5.12 -11.44 16.15
CA GLY A 117 -5.24 -10.09 16.69
C GLY A 117 -5.54 -9.02 15.64
N GLU A 118 -5.51 -9.34 14.35
CA GLU A 118 -5.70 -8.35 13.28
C GLU A 118 -7.07 -7.68 13.31
N THR A 119 -7.10 -6.36 13.17
CA THR A 119 -8.35 -5.60 13.04
C THR A 119 -8.94 -5.73 11.64
N GLU A 120 -10.22 -5.34 11.49
CA GLU A 120 -10.86 -5.32 10.17
C GLU A 120 -10.12 -4.41 9.19
N GLN A 121 -9.71 -3.22 9.64
CA GLN A 121 -8.99 -2.27 8.80
C GLN A 121 -7.59 -2.79 8.41
N GLU A 122 -6.88 -3.47 9.33
CA GLU A 122 -5.59 -4.10 9.02
C GLU A 122 -5.72 -5.11 7.89
N ARG A 123 -6.78 -5.93 7.90
CA ARG A 123 -7.02 -6.89 6.81
C ARG A 123 -7.37 -6.21 5.49
N ILE A 124 -8.16 -5.14 5.52
CA ILE A 124 -8.49 -4.36 4.32
C ILE A 124 -7.22 -3.77 3.71
N TYR A 125 -6.39 -3.11 4.51
CA TYR A 125 -5.13 -2.53 4.04
C TYR A 125 -4.13 -3.58 3.57
N LEU A 126 -4.05 -4.73 4.26
CA LEU A 126 -3.21 -5.85 3.84
C LEU A 126 -3.67 -6.40 2.48
N ALA A 127 -4.97 -6.57 2.25
CA ALA A 127 -5.50 -7.03 0.97
C ALA A 127 -5.11 -6.10 -0.19
N TYR A 128 -5.24 -4.78 -0.02
CA TYR A 128 -4.82 -3.82 -1.03
C TYR A 128 -3.31 -3.85 -1.28
N GLN A 129 -2.50 -3.88 -0.23
CA GLN A 129 -1.05 -3.92 -0.39
C GLN A 129 -0.58 -5.21 -1.08
N MET A 130 -1.17 -6.36 -0.73
CA MET A 130 -0.83 -7.63 -1.37
C MET A 130 -1.28 -7.67 -2.84
N ALA A 131 -2.37 -6.99 -3.20
CA ALA A 131 -2.79 -6.84 -4.59
C ALA A 131 -1.79 -6.00 -5.41
N GLU A 132 -1.19 -4.99 -4.82
CA GLU A 132 -0.12 -4.21 -5.46
C GLU A 132 1.15 -5.05 -5.67
N ASP A 133 1.55 -5.84 -4.67
CA ASP A 133 2.68 -6.78 -4.78
C ASP A 133 2.39 -7.89 -5.82
N MET A 134 1.13 -8.29 -5.98
CA MET A 134 0.67 -9.20 -7.03
C MET A 134 0.75 -8.56 -8.43
N LYS A 135 0.32 -7.31 -8.57
CA LYS A 135 0.40 -6.55 -9.83
C LYS A 135 1.84 -6.34 -10.29
N THR A 136 2.76 -6.05 -9.37
CA THR A 136 4.19 -5.93 -9.69
C THR A 136 4.83 -7.24 -10.15
N GLY A 137 4.11 -8.37 -10.02
CA GLY A 137 4.54 -9.67 -10.53
C GLY A 137 5.56 -10.36 -9.62
N HIS A 138 5.67 -9.89 -8.37
CA HIS A 138 6.53 -10.48 -7.34
C HIS A 138 5.92 -11.73 -6.71
N ILE A 139 4.58 -11.82 -6.70
CA ILE A 139 3.84 -12.96 -6.18
C ILE A 139 3.45 -13.88 -7.35
N PRO A 140 3.93 -15.15 -7.40
CA PRO A 140 3.51 -16.10 -8.41
C PRO A 140 2.09 -16.56 -8.11
N ILE A 141 1.15 -16.20 -8.99
CA ILE A 141 -0.27 -16.57 -8.85
C ILE A 141 -0.83 -17.13 -10.15
N SER A 142 -1.86 -17.97 -10.03
CA SER A 142 -2.63 -18.44 -11.19
C SER A 142 -3.52 -17.32 -11.75
N VAL A 143 -3.91 -17.44 -13.02
CA VAL A 143 -4.85 -16.49 -13.65
C VAL A 143 -6.19 -16.49 -12.92
N ASP A 144 -6.68 -17.66 -12.50
CA ASP A 144 -7.94 -17.76 -11.75
C ASP A 144 -7.89 -17.02 -10.41
N LEU A 145 -6.77 -17.14 -9.67
CA LEU A 145 -6.58 -16.42 -8.41
C LEU A 145 -6.46 -14.91 -8.65
N ALA A 146 -5.84 -14.48 -9.75
CA ALA A 146 -5.76 -13.07 -10.14
C ALA A 146 -7.17 -12.49 -10.37
N ILE A 147 -8.01 -13.21 -11.13
CA ILE A 147 -9.38 -12.83 -11.44
C ILE A 147 -10.23 -12.76 -10.17
N GLU A 148 -10.11 -13.77 -9.31
CA GLU A 148 -10.86 -13.83 -8.05
C GLU A 148 -10.49 -12.69 -7.10
N THR A 149 -9.19 -12.44 -6.94
CA THR A 149 -8.68 -11.33 -6.13
C THR A 149 -9.11 -9.98 -6.71
N CYS A 150 -9.00 -9.80 -8.03
CA CYS A 150 -9.48 -8.61 -8.73
C CYS A 150 -10.97 -8.36 -8.48
N ALA A 151 -11.81 -9.38 -8.56
CA ALA A 151 -13.25 -9.26 -8.32
C ALA A 151 -13.58 -8.91 -6.85
N LEU A 152 -12.85 -9.47 -5.89
CA LEU A 152 -13.02 -9.13 -4.46
C LEU A 152 -12.59 -7.69 -4.17
N LEU A 153 -11.48 -7.23 -4.74
CA LEU A 153 -11.03 -5.83 -4.63
C LEU A 153 -12.01 -4.86 -5.26
N ALA A 154 -12.62 -5.25 -6.39
CA ALA A 154 -13.67 -4.46 -7.03
C ALA A 154 -14.87 -4.26 -6.08
N GLN A 155 -15.30 -5.33 -5.41
CA GLN A 155 -16.35 -5.27 -4.40
C GLN A 155 -15.95 -4.41 -3.20
N MET A 156 -14.68 -4.46 -2.76
CA MET A 156 -14.17 -3.61 -1.68
C MET A 156 -14.14 -2.12 -2.05
N HIS A 157 -13.70 -1.79 -3.26
CA HIS A 157 -13.49 -0.41 -3.69
C HIS A 157 -14.77 0.26 -4.18
N PHE A 158 -15.61 -0.46 -4.93
CA PHE A 158 -16.77 0.10 -5.62
C PHE A 158 -18.11 -0.40 -5.07
N GLY A 159 -18.10 -1.40 -4.19
CA GLY A 159 -19.32 -2.04 -3.70
C GLY A 159 -19.96 -2.96 -4.74
N PRO A 160 -21.27 -3.25 -4.59
CA PRO A 160 -21.99 -4.19 -5.46
C PRO A 160 -21.91 -3.83 -6.94
N CYS A 161 -21.85 -4.86 -7.80
CA CYS A 161 -21.64 -4.70 -9.25
C CYS A 161 -22.79 -4.00 -10.03
N LYS A 162 -23.84 -3.49 -9.37
CA LYS A 162 -25.01 -2.89 -10.04
C LYS A 162 -24.61 -1.57 -10.72
N GLY A 163 -24.85 -1.48 -12.03
CA GLY A 163 -24.52 -0.28 -12.82
C GLY A 163 -23.02 -0.11 -13.09
N VAL A 164 -22.23 -1.19 -12.99
CA VAL A 164 -20.82 -1.18 -13.38
C VAL A 164 -20.69 -0.90 -14.88
N ASN A 165 -19.86 0.08 -15.22
CA ASN A 165 -19.48 0.39 -16.58
C ASN A 165 -18.11 -0.26 -16.91
N ASP A 166 -17.79 -0.32 -18.20
CA ASP A 166 -16.54 -0.92 -18.68
C ASP A 166 -15.29 -0.27 -18.07
N SER A 167 -15.32 1.05 -17.82
CA SER A 167 -14.18 1.77 -17.25
C SER A 167 -13.82 1.31 -15.84
N ARG A 168 -14.82 1.10 -14.96
CA ARG A 168 -14.57 0.58 -13.59
C ARG A 168 -13.93 -0.81 -13.62
N ILE A 169 -14.34 -1.66 -14.55
CA ILE A 169 -13.75 -3.00 -14.69
C ILE A 169 -12.30 -2.89 -15.15
N GLU A 170 -12.02 -2.01 -16.12
CA GLU A 170 -10.65 -1.75 -16.56
C GLU A 170 -9.79 -1.17 -15.44
N ASP A 171 -10.32 -0.25 -14.64
CA ASP A 171 -9.60 0.36 -13.53
C ASP A 171 -9.14 -0.70 -12.52
N VAL A 172 -10.02 -1.61 -12.10
CA VAL A 172 -9.64 -2.67 -11.14
C VAL A 172 -8.64 -3.66 -11.76
N ILE A 173 -8.84 -4.05 -13.02
CA ILE A 173 -7.91 -4.95 -13.72
C ILE A 173 -6.52 -4.32 -13.77
N ASN A 174 -6.43 -3.06 -14.17
CA ASN A 174 -5.18 -2.32 -14.25
C ASN A 174 -4.53 -2.11 -12.88
N GLN A 175 -5.30 -2.11 -11.78
CA GLN A 175 -4.78 -1.94 -10.43
C GLN A 175 -4.34 -3.24 -9.76
N SER A 176 -4.90 -4.38 -10.15
CA SER A 176 -4.70 -5.65 -9.44
C SER A 176 -4.00 -6.74 -10.26
N ILE A 177 -4.16 -6.77 -11.59
CA ILE A 177 -3.62 -7.84 -12.43
C ILE A 177 -2.33 -7.36 -13.10
N SER A 178 -1.29 -8.20 -13.07
CA SER A 178 -0.01 -7.90 -13.71
C SER A 178 -0.09 -7.95 -15.24
N ASP A 179 0.73 -7.14 -15.91
CA ASP A 179 0.79 -7.12 -17.39
C ASP A 179 1.15 -8.49 -17.98
N LYS A 180 1.93 -9.30 -17.24
CA LYS A 180 2.27 -10.68 -17.63
C LYS A 180 1.02 -11.56 -17.75
N VAL A 181 0.10 -11.45 -16.78
CA VAL A 181 -1.16 -12.21 -16.77
C VAL A 181 -2.13 -11.69 -17.84
N VAL A 182 -2.17 -10.38 -18.04
CA VAL A 182 -2.97 -9.76 -19.11
C VAL A 182 -2.47 -10.19 -20.48
N ALA A 183 -1.14 -10.26 -20.70
CA ALA A 183 -0.56 -10.63 -21.99
C ALA A 183 -0.90 -12.07 -22.44
N VAL A 184 -1.04 -13.00 -21.48
CA VAL A 184 -1.40 -14.41 -21.77
C VAL A 184 -2.91 -14.65 -21.84
N SER A 185 -3.72 -13.64 -21.53
CA SER A 185 -5.18 -13.74 -21.44
C SER A 185 -5.86 -12.83 -22.47
N CYS A 186 -7.01 -13.24 -23.01
CA CYS A 186 -7.80 -12.32 -23.83
C CYS A 186 -8.46 -11.26 -22.93
N LYS A 187 -8.14 -9.97 -23.11
CA LYS A 187 -8.63 -8.86 -22.25
C LYS A 187 -10.16 -8.85 -22.11
N ASN A 188 -10.90 -9.16 -23.17
CA ASN A 188 -12.37 -9.21 -23.13
C ASN A 188 -12.88 -10.39 -22.29
N VAL A 189 -12.22 -11.55 -22.39
CA VAL A 189 -12.55 -12.72 -21.56
C VAL A 189 -12.25 -12.42 -20.09
N LEU A 190 -11.11 -11.78 -19.81
CA LEU A 190 -10.72 -11.36 -18.47
C LEU A 190 -11.77 -10.43 -17.84
N LYS A 191 -12.20 -9.39 -18.56
CA LYS A 191 -13.29 -8.48 -18.13
C LYS A 191 -14.56 -9.24 -17.78
N GLN A 192 -15.01 -10.15 -18.65
CA GLN A 192 -16.23 -10.93 -18.44
C GLN A 192 -16.13 -11.83 -17.21
N GLN A 193 -14.97 -12.48 -17.01
CA GLN A 193 -14.73 -13.34 -15.86
C GLN A 193 -14.69 -12.56 -14.55
N VAL A 194 -14.00 -11.42 -14.52
CA VAL A 194 -13.96 -10.51 -13.35
C VAL A 194 -15.36 -10.02 -13.02
N LEU A 195 -16.11 -9.53 -14.00
CA LEU A 195 -17.48 -9.04 -13.78
C LEU A 195 -18.41 -10.14 -13.25
N LYS A 196 -18.34 -11.34 -13.81
CA LYS A 196 -19.13 -12.49 -13.35
C LYS A 196 -18.83 -12.81 -11.89
N LYS A 197 -17.55 -12.86 -11.50
CA LYS A 197 -17.13 -13.12 -10.11
C LYS A 197 -17.56 -11.98 -9.18
N TRP A 198 -17.35 -10.73 -9.58
CA TRP A 198 -17.73 -9.56 -8.79
C TRP A 198 -19.23 -9.54 -8.49
N CYS A 199 -20.08 -9.82 -9.49
CA CYS A 199 -21.52 -9.92 -9.25
C CYS A 199 -21.92 -11.07 -8.31
N GLY A 200 -21.10 -12.13 -8.21
CA GLY A 200 -21.25 -13.18 -7.21
C GLY A 200 -20.96 -12.73 -5.77
N TYR A 201 -20.22 -11.63 -5.58
CA TYR A 201 -19.80 -11.10 -4.28
C TYR A 201 -20.63 -9.93 -3.78
N GLN A 202 -21.76 -9.61 -4.44
CA GLN A 202 -22.58 -8.44 -4.14
C GLN A 202 -23.12 -8.34 -2.69
N LEU A 203 -23.16 -9.45 -1.95
CA LEU A 203 -23.60 -9.50 -0.56
C LEU A 203 -22.45 -9.46 0.45
N LEU A 204 -21.20 -9.51 -0.01
CA LEU A 204 -20.03 -9.48 0.87
C LEU A 204 -19.68 -8.05 1.27
N SER A 205 -19.38 -7.88 2.55
CA SER A 205 -18.79 -6.66 3.10
C SER A 205 -17.32 -6.51 2.69
N PRO A 206 -16.74 -5.29 2.77
CA PRO A 206 -15.32 -5.08 2.48
C PRO A 206 -14.40 -5.94 3.35
N PHE A 207 -14.75 -6.16 4.62
CA PHE A 207 -13.98 -6.99 5.54
C PHE A 207 -14.00 -8.49 5.16
N GLU A 208 -15.16 -9.01 4.75
CA GLU A 208 -15.28 -10.39 4.27
C GLU A 208 -14.48 -10.59 2.98
N CYS A 209 -14.56 -9.64 2.04
CA CYS A 209 -13.76 -9.65 0.82
C CYS A 209 -12.26 -9.62 1.13
N ALA A 210 -11.82 -8.70 2.00
CA ALA A 210 -10.43 -8.59 2.41
C ALA A 210 -9.94 -9.88 3.08
N THR A 211 -10.76 -10.47 3.95
CA THR A 211 -10.46 -11.73 4.62
C THR A 211 -10.31 -12.87 3.60
N ALA A 212 -11.15 -12.92 2.57
CA ALA A 212 -11.04 -13.91 1.50
C ALA A 212 -9.74 -13.75 0.69
N VAL A 213 -9.40 -12.52 0.28
CA VAL A 213 -8.15 -12.20 -0.43
C VAL A 213 -6.94 -12.61 0.41
N VAL A 214 -6.86 -12.13 1.65
CA VAL A 214 -5.73 -12.39 2.54
C VAL A 214 -5.60 -13.90 2.82
N LYS A 215 -6.71 -14.60 3.05
CA LYS A 215 -6.69 -16.05 3.28
C LYS A 215 -6.16 -16.81 2.06
N ALA A 216 -6.56 -16.42 0.85
CA ALA A 216 -6.08 -17.06 -0.38
C ALA A 216 -4.58 -16.83 -0.58
N LEU A 217 -4.10 -15.61 -0.33
CA LEU A 217 -2.70 -15.24 -0.53
C LEU A 217 -1.76 -15.77 0.57
N ARG A 218 -2.25 -15.96 1.80
CA ARG A 218 -1.46 -16.54 2.92
C ARG A 218 -0.95 -17.95 2.68
N VAL A 219 -1.53 -18.68 1.73
CA VAL A 219 -1.03 -19.99 1.31
C VAL A 219 0.36 -19.88 0.68
N TRP A 220 0.72 -18.71 0.16
CA TRP A 220 2.04 -18.47 -0.41
C TRP A 220 3.13 -18.43 0.68
N PRO A 221 4.22 -19.23 0.57
CA PRO A 221 5.24 -19.33 1.62
C PRO A 221 5.97 -18.04 1.99
N HIS A 222 5.96 -17.06 1.10
CA HIS A 222 6.62 -15.76 1.30
C HIS A 222 5.60 -14.64 1.54
N PHE A 223 4.38 -14.98 1.95
CA PHE A 223 3.36 -13.99 2.31
C PHE A 223 3.88 -13.03 3.37
N GLY A 224 3.70 -11.73 3.12
CA GLY A 224 4.19 -10.66 4.00
C GLY A 224 5.69 -10.37 3.90
N ALA A 225 6.46 -11.11 3.10
CA ALA A 225 7.87 -10.79 2.86
C ALA A 225 8.02 -9.61 1.89
N LYS A 226 9.11 -8.85 2.03
CA LYS A 226 9.46 -7.81 1.04
C LYS A 226 10.45 -8.38 0.03
N LEU A 227 10.08 -8.27 -1.24
CA LEU A 227 10.86 -8.76 -2.37
C LEU A 227 11.69 -7.64 -2.97
N PHE A 228 12.97 -7.92 -3.24
CA PHE A 228 13.90 -7.01 -3.89
C PHE A 228 14.55 -7.70 -5.08
N GLU A 229 14.62 -7.01 -6.21
CA GLU A 229 15.38 -7.49 -7.36
C GLU A 229 16.88 -7.44 -7.05
N ALA A 230 17.60 -8.53 -7.31
CA ALA A 230 19.03 -8.59 -7.13
C ALA A 230 19.73 -9.14 -8.38
N THR A 231 20.90 -8.59 -8.68
CA THR A 231 21.79 -9.12 -9.72
C THR A 231 22.81 -10.04 -9.07
N VAL A 232 22.81 -11.33 -9.45
CA VAL A 232 23.79 -12.31 -8.95
C VAL A 232 24.97 -12.35 -9.92
N LEU A 233 26.20 -12.21 -9.39
CA LEU A 233 27.44 -12.19 -10.19
C LEU A 233 27.87 -13.56 -10.75
N PHE A 234 27.07 -14.61 -10.55
CA PHE A 234 27.29 -15.94 -11.14
C PHE A 234 26.28 -16.19 -12.27
N ILE A 235 26.78 -16.08 -13.51
CA ILE A 235 26.15 -16.53 -14.77
C ILE A 235 24.66 -16.14 -14.93
N TYR A 236 24.42 -14.95 -15.49
CA TYR A 236 23.22 -14.58 -16.26
C TYR A 236 21.86 -15.16 -15.85
N LEU A 237 21.48 -15.06 -14.57
CA LEU A 237 20.10 -15.26 -14.12
C LEU A 237 19.74 -14.17 -13.10
N SER A 238 18.72 -13.38 -13.41
CA SER A 238 18.09 -12.49 -12.43
C SER A 238 17.31 -13.34 -11.41
N MET A 239 17.57 -13.13 -10.12
CA MET A 239 16.84 -13.79 -9.03
C MET A 239 16.19 -12.72 -8.15
N ILE A 240 14.98 -13.02 -7.66
CA ILE A 240 14.30 -12.22 -6.65
C ILE A 240 14.85 -12.63 -5.28
N VAL A 241 15.34 -11.67 -4.50
CA VAL A 241 15.77 -11.89 -3.12
C VAL A 241 14.59 -11.63 -2.19
N ILE A 242 14.35 -12.59 -1.30
CA ILE A 242 13.28 -12.55 -0.31
C ILE A 242 13.88 -12.17 1.02
N ILE A 243 13.50 -11.02 1.57
CA ILE A 243 13.93 -10.60 2.90
C ILE A 243 12.71 -10.69 3.83
N TYR A 244 12.83 -11.55 4.83
CA TYR A 244 11.97 -11.52 6.02
C TYR A 244 12.56 -10.48 6.95
N LEU A 245 11.90 -9.32 7.04
CA LEU A 245 12.24 -8.26 7.99
C LEU A 245 11.37 -8.43 9.24
#